data_AF-A0A930DXH9-F1
#
_entry.id   AF-A0A930DXH9-F1
#
_cell.length_a   1.000
_cell.length_b   1.000
_cell.length_c   1.000
_cell.angle_alpha   90.00
_cell.angle_beta   90.00
_cell.angle_gamma   90.00
#
_symmetry.space_group_name_H-M   'P 1'
#
loop_
_entity.id
_entity.type
_entity.pdbx_description
1 polymer ?
#
loop_
_entity_poly.entity_id
_entity_poly.type
_entity_poly.pdbx_seq_one_letter_code
_entity_poly.pdbx_strand_id
1 'polypeptide(L)' 'MSTISLRVPEEELNIFKSYAKHNNSTLSEIIRKTMLERIEDEYDLKVFADYEAEKKAGTLKTRPISELWKELDL' A
#
# COMPACT_ATOMS: atom_id res chain seq x y z
N MET A 1 -4.97 22.63 -1.76
CA MET A 1 -5.33 21.25 -1.35
C MET A 1 -6.35 20.74 -2.34
N SER A 2 -6.19 19.51 -2.83
CA SER A 2 -7.17 18.87 -3.72
C SER A 2 -8.26 18.21 -2.89
N THR A 3 -9.52 18.33 -3.32
CA THR A 3 -10.68 17.74 -2.64
C THR A 3 -11.21 16.58 -3.46
N ILE A 4 -11.52 15.46 -2.81
CA ILE A 4 -12.18 14.30 -3.41
C ILE A 4 -13.60 14.26 -2.86
N SER A 5 -14.59 14.24 -3.73
CA SER A 5 -16.01 14.11 -3.37
C SER A 5 -16.51 12.72 -3.74
N LEU A 6 -17.00 11.98 -2.75
CA LEU A 6 -17.59 10.65 -2.92
C LEU A 6 -19.08 10.72 -2.57
N ARG A 7 -19.95 10.28 -3.49
CA ARG A 7 -21.38 10.15 -3.22
C ARG A 7 -21.65 8.74 -2.71
N VAL A 8 -22.26 8.64 -1.54
CA VAL A 8 -22.65 7.36 -0.91
C VAL A 8 -24.07 7.47 -0.34
N PRO A 9 -24.80 6.37 -0.19
CA PRO A 9 -26.04 6.31 0.57
C PRO A 9 -25.83 6.76 2.04
N GLU A 10 -26.90 7.26 2.67
CA GLU A 10 -26.84 7.73 4.05
C GLU A 10 -26.48 6.61 5.05
N GLU A 11 -26.93 5.38 4.77
CA GLU A 11 -26.61 4.20 5.56
C GLU A 11 -25.11 3.87 5.56
N GLU A 12 -24.48 3.84 4.37
CA GLU A 12 -23.03 3.65 4.23
C GLU A 12 -22.24 4.75 4.94
N LEU A 13 -22.68 6.01 4.80
CA LEU A 13 -22.04 7.14 5.48
C LEU A 13 -22.05 6.97 7.01
N ASN A 14 -23.15 6.46 7.57
CA ASN A 14 -23.27 6.22 9.01
C ASN A 14 -22.34 5.08 9.47
N ILE A 15 -22.15 4.05 8.65
CA ILE A 15 -21.19 2.97 8.91
C ILE A 15 -19.77 3.54 8.92
N PHE A 16 -19.38 4.31 7.90
CA PHE A 16 -18.04 4.89 7.83
C PHE A 16 -17.75 5.82 9.01
N LYS A 17 -18.72 6.66 9.41
CA LYS A 17 -18.58 7.54 10.57
C LYS A 17 -18.43 6.76 11.88
N SER A 18 -19.21 5.70 12.06
CA SER A 18 -19.13 4.83 13.24
C SER A 18 -17.76 4.14 13.32
N TYR A 19 -17.26 3.63 12.19
CA TYR A 19 -15.94 3.03 12.10
C TYR A 19 -14.83 4.05 12.40
N ALA A 20 -14.92 5.26 11.86
CA ALA A 20 -13.94 6.32 12.14
C ALA A 20 -13.90 6.71 13.62
N LYS A 21 -15.08 6.85 14.23
CA LYS A 21 -15.21 7.13 15.67
C LYS A 21 -14.62 6.01 16.52
N HIS A 22 -14.85 4.75 16.16
CA HIS A 22 -14.30 3.60 16.89
C HIS A 22 -12.76 3.56 16.83
N ASN A 23 -12.17 4.00 15.71
CA ASN A 23 -10.72 4.04 15.52
C ASN A 23 -10.09 5.38 15.93
N ASN A 24 -10.81 6.26 16.63
CA ASN A 24 -10.35 7.61 17.01
C ASN A 24 -9.72 8.41 15.85
N SER A 25 -10.26 8.27 14.65
CA SER A 25 -9.74 8.87 13.42
C SER A 25 -10.84 9.58 12.64
N THR A 26 -10.46 10.30 11.58
CA THR A 26 -11.41 10.99 10.69
C THR A 26 -11.77 10.14 9.48
N LEU A 27 -12.93 10.41 8.88
CA LEU A 27 -13.36 9.72 7.65
C LEU A 27 -12.30 9.84 6.54
N SER A 28 -11.76 11.05 6.35
CA SER A 28 -10.77 11.37 5.32
C SER A 28 -9.46 10.62 5.54
N GLU A 29 -9.05 10.45 6.80
CA GLU A 29 -7.83 9.72 7.14
C GLU A 29 -7.98 8.22 6.89
N ILE A 30 -9.10 7.63 7.33
CA ILE A 30 -9.39 6.22 7.07
C ILE A 30 -9.49 5.94 5.57
N ILE A 31 -10.26 6.73 4.83
CA ILE A 31 -10.40 6.52 3.38
C ILE A 31 -9.05 6.63 2.68
N ARG A 32 -8.23 7.63 3.05
CA ARG A 32 -6.89 7.80 2.46
C ARG A 32 -6.00 6.60 2.78
N LYS A 33 -5.95 6.19 4.05
CA LYS A 33 -5.11 5.10 4.50
C LYS A 33 -5.49 3.80 3.80
N THR A 34 -6.78 3.44 3.81
CA THR A 34 -7.27 2.23 3.15
C THR A 34 -7.03 2.24 1.64
N MET A 35 -7.18 3.38 0.96
CA MET A 35 -6.86 3.47 -0.46
C MET A 35 -5.37 3.26 -0.73
N LEU A 36 -4.48 3.85 0.07
CA LEU A 36 -3.05 3.67 -0.08
C LEU A 36 -2.63 2.23 0.21
N GLU A 37 -3.11 1.64 1.30
CA GLU A 37 -2.86 0.23 1.65
C GLU A 37 -3.27 -0.71 0.51
N ARG A 38 -4.44 -0.47 -0.10
CA ARG A 38 -4.90 -1.28 -1.22
C ARG A 38 -3.98 -1.17 -2.44
N ILE A 39 -3.49 0.03 -2.75
CA ILE A 39 -2.56 0.27 -3.86
C ILE A 39 -1.21 -0.40 -3.58
N GLU A 40 -0.71 -0.28 -2.35
CA GLU A 40 0.52 -0.92 -1.89
C GLU A 40 0.42 -2.45 -2.01
N ASP A 41 -0.67 -3.05 -1.53
CA ASP A 41 -0.89 -4.51 -1.65
C ASP A 41 -0.88 -4.98 -3.12
N GLU A 42 -1.55 -4.26 -4.02
CA GLU A 42 -1.55 -4.61 -5.45
C GLU A 42 -0.15 -4.49 -6.07
N TYR A 43 0.57 -3.45 -5.70
CA TYR A 43 1.92 -3.21 -6.19
C TYR A 43 2.89 -4.27 -5.68
N ASP A 44 2.89 -4.55 -4.38
CA ASP A 44 3.75 -5.54 -3.75
C ASP A 44 3.51 -6.94 -4.32
N LEU A 45 2.25 -7.34 -4.48
CA LEU A 45 1.90 -8.62 -5.12
C LEU A 45 2.45 -8.71 -6.55
N LYS A 46 2.39 -7.62 -7.31
CA LYS A 46 2.95 -7.58 -8.66
C LYS A 46 4.48 -7.71 -8.64
N VAL A 47 5.16 -6.96 -7.76
CA VAL A 47 6.61 -7.04 -7.60
C VAL A 47 7.05 -8.46 -7.23
N PHE A 48 6.32 -9.12 -6.32
CA PHE A 48 6.59 -10.52 -5.97
C PHE A 48 6.39 -11.46 -7.15
N ALA A 49 5.30 -11.31 -7.91
CA ALA A 49 5.04 -12.12 -9.08
C ALA A 49 6.14 -11.98 -10.14
N ASP A 50 6.59 -10.75 -10.40
CA ASP A 50 7.68 -10.44 -11.33
C ASP A 50 9.00 -11.07 -10.85
N TYR A 51 9.32 -10.93 -9.55
CA TYR A 51 10.48 -11.58 -8.94
C TYR A 51 10.44 -13.11 -9.09
N GLU A 52 9.29 -13.75 -8.83
CA GLU A 52 9.14 -15.20 -9.00
C GLU A 52 9.29 -15.64 -10.46
N ALA A 53 8.78 -14.85 -11.40
CA ALA A 53 8.91 -15.12 -12.83
C ALA A 53 10.38 -15.04 -13.28
N GLU A 54 11.11 -13.98 -12.89
CA GLU A 54 12.54 -13.84 -13.17
C GLU A 54 13.37 -14.96 -12.55
N LYS A 55 13.03 -15.35 -11.31
CA LYS A 55 13.67 -16.47 -10.62
C LYS A 55 13.46 -17.79 -11.37
N LYS A 56 12.24 -18.07 -11.84
CA LYS A 56 11.91 -19.26 -12.64
C LYS A 56 12.59 -19.25 -14.01
N ALA A 57 12.70 -18.08 -14.63
CA ALA A 57 13.39 -17.89 -15.91
C ALA A 57 14.93 -17.93 -15.78
N GLY A 58 15.48 -17.88 -14.56
CA GLY A 58 16.92 -17.81 -14.31
C GLY A 58 17.54 -16.45 -14.70
N THR A 59 16.71 -15.43 -14.94
CA THR A 59 17.16 -14.07 -15.31
C THR A 59 17.31 -13.15 -14.11
N LEU A 60 16.93 -13.62 -12.91
CA LEU A 60 17.02 -12.88 -11.66
C LEU A 60 18.46 -12.48 -11.37
N LYS A 61 18.70 -11.16 -11.28
CA LYS A 61 19.98 -10.61 -10.86
C LYS A 61 19.98 -10.40 -9.35
N THR A 62 20.87 -11.09 -8.65
CA THR A 62 21.10 -10.90 -7.23
C THR A 62 22.48 -10.33 -7.00
N ARG A 63 22.63 -9.52 -5.96
CA ARG A 63 23.94 -9.03 -5.50
C ARG A 63 24.16 -9.39 -4.03
N PRO A 64 25.39 -9.60 -3.57
CA PRO A 64 25.68 -9.90 -2.18
C PRO A 64 25.38 -8.70 -1.28
N ILE A 65 24.95 -8.98 -0.03
CA ILE A 65 24.65 -7.93 0.95
C ILE A 65 25.86 -7.05 1.29
N SER A 66 27.08 -7.57 1.13
CA SER A 66 28.33 -6.83 1.35
C SER A 66 28.52 -5.65 0.39
N GLU A 67 27.96 -5.70 -0.82
CA GLU A 67 27.96 -4.55 -1.73
C GLU A 67 27.06 -3.43 -1.21
N LEU A 68 25.90 -3.78 -0.64
CA LEU A 68 25.00 -2.81 -0.02
C LEU A 68 25.67 -2.10 1.18
N TRP A 69 26.38 -2.83 2.05
CA TRP A 69 27.07 -2.23 3.19
C TRP A 69 28.15 -1.23 2.76
N LYS A 70 28.93 -1.57 1.73
CA LYS A 70 29.91 -0.65 1.14
C LYS A 70 29.27 0.62 0.60
N GLU A 71 28.09 0.53 -0.02
CA GLU A 71 27.35 1.70 -0.53
C GLU A 71 26.78 2.59 0.59
N LEU A 72 26.44 1.98 1.73
CA LEU A 72 25.90 2.67 2.90
C LEU A 72 26.97 3.16 3.89
N ASP A 73 28.25 2.90 3.60
CA ASP A 73 29.41 3.22 4.46
C ASP A 73 29.31 2.59 5.86
N LEU A 74 28.86 1.33 5.90
CA LEU A 74 28.68 0.49 7.10
C LEU A 74 29.69 -0.67 7.16
#